data_AF-A0A6N7M597-F1
#
_entry.id   AF-A0A6N7M597-F1
#
_cell.length_a   1.000
_cell.length_b   1.000
_cell.length_c   1.000
_cell.angle_alpha   90.00
_cell.angle_beta   90.00
_cell.angle_gamma   90.00
#
_symmetry.space_group_name_H-M   'P 1'
#
loop_
_entity.id
_entity.type
_entity.pdbx_description
1 polymer ?
#
loop_
_entity_poly.entity_id
_entity_poly.type
_entity_poly.pdbx_seq_one_letter_code
_entity_poly.pdbx_strand_id
1 'polypeptide(L)'
;MQEGHHLQYRRPGEQDGGIERVGVVYNEMKGALASAETLVGSWSFRSLFPDTPYGFESGGNPLKIADLTYEGFSAFFHKYYHPSNCRIYIYGNIPTKKHLLFLQENLLYTFSRREINSEIPLQPRWTEPRTVIKTFPVGKEESLAEKSSIVVNWLIGAATDPLKMLSMEVLSEILLGNAGSPL
;
A
#
# COMPACT_ATOMS: atom_id res chain seq x y z
N MET A 1 -16.89 10.88 -7.29
CA MET A 1 -15.81 11.89 -7.22
C MET A 1 -14.83 11.58 -8.35
N GLN A 2 -14.25 12.59 -9.01
CA GLN A 2 -13.37 12.38 -10.17
C GLN A 2 -12.15 11.50 -9.84
N GLU A 3 -11.49 11.77 -8.72
CA GLU A 3 -10.26 11.08 -8.31
C GLU A 3 -10.48 9.63 -7.87
N GLY A 4 -11.47 9.36 -7.02
CA GLY A 4 -11.72 8.01 -6.49
C GLY A 4 -12.45 7.10 -7.48
N HIS A 5 -13.79 7.14 -7.43
CA HIS A 5 -14.66 6.52 -8.43
C HIS A 5 -15.98 7.27 -8.57
N HIS A 6 -16.64 7.10 -9.70
CA HIS A 6 -18.00 7.53 -9.98
C HIS A 6 -18.59 6.68 -11.11
N LEU A 7 -19.88 6.90 -11.38
CA LEU A 7 -20.58 6.32 -12.52
C LEU A 7 -20.70 7.39 -13.60
N GLN A 8 -20.43 7.02 -14.85
CA GLN A 8 -20.66 7.88 -16.01
C GLN A 8 -21.36 7.09 -17.11
N TYR A 9 -22.08 7.79 -17.99
CA TYR A 9 -22.59 7.17 -19.21
C TYR A 9 -21.42 6.83 -20.12
N ARG A 10 -21.44 5.63 -20.73
CA ARG A 10 -20.39 5.19 -21.66
C ARG A 10 -20.25 6.13 -22.87
N ARG A 11 -21.35 6.78 -23.25
CA ARG A 11 -21.40 7.82 -24.28
C ARG A 11 -22.10 9.06 -23.72
N PRO A 12 -21.49 10.24 -23.82
CA PRO A 12 -22.15 11.49 -23.42
C PRO A 12 -23.44 11.69 -24.21
N GLY A 13 -24.58 11.80 -23.52
CA GLY A 13 -25.88 12.10 -24.14
C GLY A 13 -26.79 10.91 -24.45
N GLU A 14 -26.33 9.66 -24.32
CA GLU A 14 -27.17 8.46 -24.52
C GLU A 14 -27.54 7.82 -23.18
N GLN A 15 -28.76 8.03 -22.70
CA GLN A 15 -29.26 7.39 -21.47
C GLN A 15 -29.37 5.85 -21.61
N ASP A 16 -29.54 5.34 -22.83
CA ASP A 16 -29.60 3.89 -23.14
C ASP A 16 -28.22 3.24 -23.39
N GLY A 17 -27.14 4.03 -23.44
CA GLY A 17 -25.78 3.55 -23.81
C GLY A 17 -25.07 2.73 -22.73
N GLY A 18 -25.72 2.52 -21.58
CA GLY A 18 -25.17 1.85 -20.41
C GLY A 18 -24.29 2.76 -19.55
N ILE A 19 -24.14 2.36 -18.28
CA ILE A 19 -23.34 3.07 -17.28
C ILE A 19 -22.05 2.29 -17.06
N GLU A 20 -20.94 3.01 -16.92
CA GLU A 20 -19.65 2.45 -16.54
C GLU A 20 -19.10 3.14 -15.30
N ARG A 21 -18.24 2.42 -14.59
CA ARG A 21 -17.51 2.97 -13.45
C ARG A 21 -16.14 3.46 -13.90
N VAL A 22 -15.84 4.69 -13.52
CA VAL A 22 -14.57 5.36 -13.84
C VAL A 22 -14.05 6.11 -12.62
N GLY A 23 -12.77 6.47 -12.66
CA GLY A 23 -12.10 7.27 -11.64
C GLY A 23 -10.59 7.14 -11.83
N VAL A 24 -9.83 8.16 -11.40
CA VAL A 24 -8.36 8.17 -11.55
C VAL A 24 -7.75 6.97 -10.81
N VAL A 25 -7.98 6.87 -9.50
CA VAL A 25 -7.47 5.78 -8.65
C VAL A 25 -8.06 4.43 -9.06
N TYR A 26 -9.34 4.38 -9.41
CA TYR A 26 -9.97 3.16 -9.89
C TYR A 26 -9.29 2.59 -11.15
N ASN A 27 -8.94 3.46 -12.11
CA ASN A 27 -8.25 3.05 -13.33
C ASN A 27 -6.76 2.77 -13.09
N GLU A 28 -6.10 3.55 -12.23
CA GLU A 28 -4.72 3.31 -11.80
C GLU A 28 -4.59 1.91 -11.19
N MET A 29 -5.46 1.56 -10.24
CA MET A 29 -5.41 0.25 -9.58
C MET A 29 -5.82 -0.90 -10.49
N LYS A 30 -6.68 -0.67 -11.50
CA LYS A 30 -6.91 -1.65 -12.56
C LYS A 30 -5.64 -1.94 -13.35
N GLY A 31 -4.84 -0.90 -13.66
CA GLY A 31 -3.56 -1.05 -14.34
C GLY A 31 -2.48 -1.68 -13.47
N ALA A 32 -2.37 -1.24 -12.21
CA ALA A 32 -1.38 -1.75 -11.27
C ALA A 32 -1.54 -3.25 -10.98
N LEU A 33 -2.78 -3.76 -11.03
CA LEU A 33 -3.09 -5.17 -10.84
C LEU A 33 -3.17 -5.97 -12.16
N ALA A 34 -2.64 -5.42 -13.26
CA ALA A 34 -2.65 -6.08 -14.57
C ALA A 34 -1.43 -6.98 -14.81
N SER A 35 -0.34 -6.81 -14.03
CA SER A 35 0.87 -7.62 -14.19
C SER A 35 0.94 -8.75 -13.16
N ALA A 36 1.38 -9.93 -13.60
CA ALA A 36 1.60 -11.07 -12.73
C ALA A 36 2.67 -10.78 -11.66
N GLU A 37 3.75 -10.08 -12.04
CA GLU A 37 4.87 -9.76 -11.16
C GLU A 37 4.44 -8.83 -10.02
N THR A 38 3.67 -7.78 -10.31
CA THR A 38 3.14 -6.87 -9.28
C THR A 38 2.20 -7.60 -8.32
N LEU A 39 1.34 -8.49 -8.85
CA LEU A 39 0.45 -9.29 -8.03
C LEU A 39 1.22 -10.26 -7.12
N VAL A 40 2.19 -10.97 -7.67
CA VAL A 40 3.05 -11.90 -6.90
C VAL A 40 3.84 -11.15 -5.83
N GLY A 41 4.41 -9.98 -6.15
CA GLY A 41 5.10 -9.13 -5.17
C GLY A 41 4.18 -8.65 -4.04
N SER A 42 2.99 -8.16 -4.37
CA SER A 42 1.98 -7.74 -3.37
C SER A 42 1.55 -8.92 -2.50
N TRP A 43 1.23 -10.07 -3.08
CA TRP A 43 0.85 -11.26 -2.32
C TRP A 43 1.99 -11.81 -1.48
N SER A 44 3.22 -11.73 -1.96
CA SER A 44 4.41 -12.15 -1.22
C SER A 44 4.49 -11.42 0.13
N PHE A 45 4.44 -10.10 0.11
CA PHE A 45 4.41 -9.29 1.33
C PHE A 45 3.16 -9.56 2.17
N ARG A 46 1.96 -9.44 1.58
CA ARG A 46 0.69 -9.56 2.29
C ARG A 46 0.46 -10.94 2.90
N SER A 47 1.04 -11.99 2.32
CA SER A 47 0.96 -13.35 2.85
C SER A 47 1.50 -13.42 4.27
N LEU A 48 2.54 -12.65 4.60
CA LEU A 48 3.16 -12.63 5.92
C LEU A 48 2.36 -11.85 6.95
N PHE A 49 1.50 -10.90 6.56
CA PHE A 49 0.87 -9.93 7.48
C PHE A 49 -0.68 -9.97 7.50
N PRO A 50 -1.34 -11.13 7.59
CA PRO A 50 -2.80 -11.24 7.49
C PRO A 50 -3.57 -10.57 8.63
N ASP A 51 -2.95 -10.38 9.80
CA ASP A 51 -3.63 -9.91 11.02
C ASP A 51 -3.36 -8.41 11.30
N THR A 52 -2.79 -7.71 10.31
CA THR A 52 -2.45 -6.28 10.42
C THR A 52 -2.99 -5.50 9.21
N PRO A 53 -3.00 -4.16 9.24
CA PRO A 53 -3.35 -3.35 8.07
C PRO A 53 -2.55 -3.68 6.80
N TYR A 54 -1.35 -4.27 6.92
CA TYR A 54 -0.54 -4.71 5.79
C TYR A 54 -1.13 -5.90 5.02
N GLY A 55 -2.17 -6.57 5.55
CA GLY A 55 -2.91 -7.60 4.81
C GLY A 55 -3.83 -7.04 3.71
N PHE A 56 -4.10 -5.73 3.72
CA PHE A 56 -4.99 -5.06 2.77
C PHE A 56 -4.24 -4.45 1.58
N GLU A 57 -4.96 -4.19 0.49
CA GLU A 57 -4.45 -3.45 -0.67
C GLU A 57 -4.64 -1.96 -0.44
N SER A 58 -3.61 -1.25 0.03
CA SER A 58 -3.72 0.17 0.40
C SER A 58 -3.94 1.08 -0.80
N GLY A 59 -3.47 0.70 -2.00
CA GLY A 59 -3.80 1.42 -3.23
C GLY A 59 -5.29 1.32 -3.60
N GLY A 60 -5.96 0.28 -3.08
CA GLY A 60 -7.38 0.01 -3.29
C GLY A 60 -7.58 -1.14 -4.27
N ASN A 61 -8.29 -2.17 -3.82
CA ASN A 61 -8.75 -3.22 -4.73
C ASN A 61 -9.88 -2.65 -5.61
N PRO A 62 -9.80 -2.67 -6.95
CA PRO A 62 -10.85 -2.16 -7.82
C PRO A 62 -12.26 -2.71 -7.54
N LEU A 63 -12.35 -3.94 -7.04
CA LEU A 63 -13.63 -4.57 -6.64
C LEU A 63 -14.21 -3.98 -5.34
N LYS A 64 -13.38 -3.30 -4.54
CA LYS A 64 -13.74 -2.70 -3.23
C LYS A 64 -13.72 -1.18 -3.23
N ILE A 65 -12.98 -0.54 -4.14
CA ILE A 65 -12.97 0.92 -4.29
C ILE A 65 -14.40 1.45 -4.47
N ALA A 66 -15.26 0.70 -5.17
CA ALA A 66 -16.66 1.07 -5.39
C ALA A 66 -17.52 1.15 -4.12
N ASP A 67 -17.07 0.51 -3.03
CA ASP A 67 -17.76 0.49 -1.74
C ASP A 67 -17.40 1.73 -0.89
N LEU A 68 -16.42 2.54 -1.31
CA LEU A 68 -15.99 3.72 -0.57
C LEU A 68 -17.01 4.85 -0.69
N THR A 69 -17.60 5.25 0.43
CA THR A 69 -18.48 6.42 0.50
C THR A 69 -17.69 7.70 0.72
N TYR A 70 -18.27 8.85 0.34
CA TYR A 70 -17.67 10.15 0.61
C TYR A 70 -17.52 10.40 2.12
N GLU A 71 -18.51 9.99 2.90
CA GLU A 71 -18.50 10.10 4.36
C GLU A 71 -17.38 9.26 4.96
N GLY A 72 -17.16 8.03 4.45
CA GLY A 72 -16.06 7.17 4.88
C GLY A 72 -14.69 7.77 4.55
N PHE A 73 -14.54 8.32 3.35
CA PHE A 73 -13.34 9.05 2.93
C PHE A 73 -13.07 10.27 3.81
N SER A 74 -14.07 11.11 4.03
CA SER A 74 -13.96 12.33 4.85
C SER A 74 -13.65 11.99 6.31
N ALA A 75 -14.31 10.98 6.87
CA ALA A 75 -14.05 10.52 8.24
C ALA A 75 -12.61 10.00 8.40
N PHE A 76 -12.09 9.26 7.41
CA PHE A 76 -10.69 8.80 7.42
C PHE A 76 -9.72 9.99 7.44
N PHE A 77 -9.93 10.98 6.56
CA PHE A 77 -9.12 12.20 6.51
C PHE A 77 -9.12 12.93 7.87
N HIS A 78 -10.30 13.26 8.39
CA HIS A 78 -10.41 14.00 9.66
C HIS A 78 -9.89 13.24 10.89
N LYS A 79 -9.82 11.90 10.81
CA LYS A 79 -9.24 11.08 11.86
C LYS A 79 -7.71 11.05 11.80
N TYR A 80 -7.13 10.81 10.62
CA TYR A 80 -5.71 10.47 10.51
C TYR A 80 -4.81 11.62 10.03
N TYR A 81 -5.33 12.68 9.42
CA TYR A 81 -4.54 13.80 8.87
C TYR A 81 -4.32 14.95 9.87
N HIS A 82 -4.67 14.77 11.13
CA HIS A 82 -4.42 15.77 12.16
C HIS A 82 -2.91 15.83 12.51
N PRO A 83 -2.31 17.02 12.74
CA PRO A 83 -0.86 17.17 12.94
C PRO A 83 -0.25 16.34 14.08
N SER A 84 -1.03 15.99 15.10
CA SER A 84 -0.57 15.07 16.17
C SER A 84 -0.24 13.64 15.68
N ASN A 85 -0.68 13.26 14.48
CA ASN A 85 -0.33 11.99 13.82
C ASN A 85 0.66 12.20 12.64
N CYS A 86 1.13 13.42 12.41
CA CYS A 86 2.02 13.75 11.31
C CYS A 86 3.49 13.63 11.72
N ARG A 87 4.35 13.25 10.77
CA ARG A 87 5.80 13.40 10.86
C ARG A 87 6.23 14.35 9.74
N ILE A 88 6.83 15.48 10.11
CA ILE A 88 7.29 16.49 9.15
C ILE A 88 8.81 16.34 8.99
N TYR A 89 9.26 16.08 7.78
CA TYR A 89 10.67 15.94 7.45
C TYR A 89 11.13 17.12 6.58
N ILE A 90 12.18 17.81 7.01
CA ILE A 90 12.76 18.96 6.30
C ILE A 90 14.28 18.78 6.30
N TYR A 91 14.89 18.92 5.12
CA TYR A 91 16.33 18.79 4.92
C TYR A 91 16.83 19.91 4.01
N GLY A 92 17.95 20.53 4.37
CA GLY A 92 18.55 21.63 3.62
C GLY A 92 19.43 22.52 4.50
N ASN A 93 19.84 23.67 3.95
CA ASN A 93 20.72 24.64 4.61
C ASN A 93 19.97 25.85 5.19
N ILE A 94 18.64 25.87 5.14
CA ILE A 94 17.83 26.92 5.77
C ILE A 94 17.87 26.72 7.30
N PRO A 95 18.06 27.78 8.10
CA PRO A 95 18.09 27.66 9.55
C PRO A 95 16.82 27.01 10.11
N THR A 96 16.96 25.98 10.96
CA THR A 96 15.85 25.23 11.57
C THR A 96 14.81 26.14 12.21
N LYS A 97 15.22 27.23 12.85
CA LYS A 97 14.31 28.21 13.46
C LYS A 97 13.31 28.79 12.45
N LYS A 98 13.73 29.06 11.21
CA LYS A 98 12.84 29.58 10.16
C LYS A 98 11.78 28.54 9.78
N HIS A 99 12.17 27.27 9.69
CA HIS A 99 11.22 26.19 9.45
C HIS A 99 10.21 26.02 10.59
N LEU A 100 10.67 26.05 11.84
CA LEU A 100 9.79 25.90 13.00
C LEU A 100 8.79 27.06 13.11
N LEU A 101 9.22 28.30 12.85
CA LEU A 101 8.32 29.46 12.80
C LEU A 101 7.29 29.31 11.67
N PHE A 102 7.74 28.95 10.46
CA PHE A 102 6.84 28.72 9.33
C PHE A 102 5.78 27.66 9.65
N LEU A 103 6.18 26.52 10.23
CA LEU A 103 5.26 25.45 10.62
C LEU A 103 4.30 25.91 11.72
N GLN A 104 4.78 26.65 12.71
CA GLN A 104 3.94 27.18 13.77
C GLN A 104 2.87 28.12 13.20
N GLU A 105 3.27 29.10 12.41
CA GLU A 105 2.41 30.16 11.88
C GLU A 105 1.39 29.65 10.85
N ASN A 106 1.79 28.70 10.00
CA ASN A 106 0.98 28.28 8.85
C ASN A 106 0.25 26.94 9.04
N LEU A 107 0.63 26.15 10.04
CA LEU A 107 0.04 24.83 10.25
C LEU A 107 -0.34 24.60 11.71
N LEU A 108 0.60 24.64 12.64
CA LEU A 108 0.36 24.11 13.99
C LEU A 108 -0.51 25.02 14.87
N TYR A 109 -0.49 26.34 14.64
CA TYR A 109 -1.26 27.30 15.44
C TYR A 109 -2.78 27.06 15.39
N THR A 110 -3.30 26.47 14.31
CA THR A 110 -4.74 26.21 14.16
C THR A 110 -5.20 24.89 14.80
N PHE A 111 -4.28 24.10 15.37
CA PHE A 111 -4.59 22.80 15.96
C PHE A 111 -4.25 22.74 17.44
N SER A 112 -5.09 22.02 18.18
CA SER A 112 -4.77 21.58 19.54
C SER A 112 -4.31 20.13 19.52
N ARG A 113 -3.50 19.72 20.50
CA ARG A 113 -3.06 18.32 20.60
C ARG A 113 -4.27 17.39 20.71
N ARG A 114 -4.24 16.29 19.96
CA ARG A 114 -5.27 15.25 19.97
C ARG A 114 -4.62 13.86 20.04
N GLU A 115 -5.16 13.00 20.89
CA GLU A 115 -4.78 11.58 20.90
C GLU A 115 -5.40 10.87 19.71
N ILE A 116 -4.57 10.20 18.91
CA ILE A 116 -4.96 9.51 17.68
C ILE A 116 -4.36 8.12 17.73
N ASN A 117 -5.21 7.10 17.81
CA ASN A 117 -4.78 5.72 17.72
C ASN A 117 -4.55 5.34 16.25
N SER A 118 -3.29 5.42 15.83
CA SER A 118 -2.77 5.03 14.52
C SER A 118 -1.66 3.98 14.61
N GLU A 119 -1.53 3.34 15.77
CA GLU A 119 -0.51 2.32 16.00
C GLU A 119 -0.76 1.10 15.11
N ILE A 120 0.31 0.59 14.51
CA ILE A 120 0.28 -0.61 13.69
C ILE A 120 0.79 -1.78 14.54
N PRO A 121 -0.04 -2.79 14.82
CA PRO A 121 0.38 -3.91 15.64
C PRO A 121 1.42 -4.77 14.90
N LEU A 122 2.27 -5.43 15.67
CA LEU A 122 3.15 -6.46 15.13
C LEU A 122 2.33 -7.68 14.72
N GLN A 123 2.67 -8.27 13.57
CA GLN A 123 2.09 -9.53 13.13
C GLN A 123 2.48 -10.67 14.09
N PRO A 124 1.50 -11.42 14.63
CA PRO A 124 1.78 -12.62 15.41
C PRO A 124 2.59 -13.66 14.63
N ARG A 125 3.58 -14.26 15.31
CA ARG A 125 4.37 -15.36 14.77
C ARG A 125 3.50 -16.61 14.64
N TRP A 126 3.64 -17.30 13.51
CA TRP A 126 3.03 -18.61 13.33
C TRP A 126 3.93 -19.71 13.91
N THR A 127 3.30 -20.79 14.34
CA THR A 127 3.98 -21.99 14.86
C THR A 127 4.35 -22.98 13.75
N GLU A 128 3.76 -22.83 12.57
CA GLU A 128 3.97 -23.68 11.41
C GLU A 128 3.97 -22.86 10.10
N PRO A 129 4.68 -23.31 9.06
CA PRO A 129 4.63 -22.69 7.74
C PRO A 129 3.21 -22.72 7.16
N ARG A 130 2.88 -21.73 6.33
CA ARG A 130 1.61 -21.66 5.61
C ARG A 130 1.84 -21.64 4.11
N THR A 131 0.92 -22.25 3.37
CA THR A 131 0.91 -22.21 1.91
C THR A 131 -0.28 -21.39 1.43
N VAL A 132 -0.02 -20.45 0.53
CA VAL A 132 -1.05 -19.63 -0.10
C VAL A 132 -0.98 -19.86 -1.60
N ILE A 133 -2.09 -20.31 -2.19
CA ILE A 133 -2.22 -20.50 -3.64
C ILE A 133 -3.14 -19.41 -4.18
N LYS A 134 -2.67 -18.69 -5.20
CA LYS A 134 -3.41 -17.62 -5.88
C LYS A 134 -3.28 -17.76 -7.38
N THR A 135 -4.27 -17.23 -8.09
CA THR A 135 -4.30 -17.17 -9.55
C THR A 135 -4.34 -15.70 -9.97
N PHE A 136 -3.58 -15.35 -11.00
CA PHE A 136 -3.60 -14.03 -11.63
C PHE A 136 -4.12 -14.11 -13.07
N PRO A 137 -4.65 -13.02 -13.63
CA PRO A 137 -5.10 -13.00 -15.01
C PRO A 137 -3.93 -13.14 -15.99
N VAL A 138 -4.14 -13.92 -17.05
CA VAL A 138 -3.24 -14.05 -18.21
C VAL A 138 -4.00 -13.55 -19.43
N GLY A 139 -3.30 -12.95 -20.41
CA GLY A 139 -3.93 -12.48 -21.65
C GLY A 139 -4.73 -13.59 -22.34
N LYS A 140 -5.86 -13.25 -22.96
CA LYS A 140 -6.79 -14.24 -23.55
C LYS A 140 -6.13 -15.17 -24.58
N GLU A 141 -5.09 -14.69 -25.26
CA GLU A 141 -4.37 -15.40 -26.31
C GLU A 141 -2.99 -15.91 -25.83
N GLU A 142 -2.63 -15.67 -24.57
CA GLU A 142 -1.38 -16.14 -24.00
C GLU A 142 -1.50 -17.58 -23.51
N SER A 143 -0.43 -18.36 -23.71
CA SER A 143 -0.32 -19.71 -23.16
C SER A 143 -0.25 -19.67 -21.62
N LEU A 144 -0.92 -20.63 -20.98
CA LEU A 144 -0.81 -20.87 -19.54
C LEU A 144 0.44 -21.69 -19.16
N ALA A 145 1.14 -22.26 -20.14
CA ALA A 145 2.36 -23.02 -19.89
C ALA A 145 3.45 -22.12 -19.33
N GLU A 146 4.16 -22.60 -18.31
CA GLU A 146 5.32 -21.93 -17.70
C GLU A 146 5.02 -20.54 -17.08
N LYS A 147 3.75 -20.27 -16.75
CA LYS A 147 3.30 -19.02 -16.10
C LYS A 147 3.12 -19.16 -14.58
N SER A 148 3.90 -20.01 -13.93
CA SER A 148 3.81 -20.22 -12.48
C SER A 148 4.97 -19.54 -11.75
N SER A 149 4.67 -18.88 -10.63
CA SER A 149 5.68 -18.31 -9.73
C SER A 149 5.55 -18.95 -8.36
N ILE A 150 6.69 -19.29 -7.77
CA ILE A 150 6.78 -19.81 -6.41
C ILE A 150 7.67 -18.86 -5.63
N VAL A 151 7.17 -18.39 -4.48
CA VAL A 151 7.90 -17.49 -3.60
C VAL A 151 7.85 -18.06 -2.19
N VAL A 152 8.98 -18.04 -1.49
CA VAL A 152 9.08 -18.44 -0.09
C VAL A 152 9.45 -17.21 0.73
N ASN A 153 8.65 -16.94 1.76
CA ASN A 153 8.73 -15.71 2.53
C ASN A 153 8.89 -16.01 4.01
N TRP A 154 9.72 -15.21 4.69
CA TRP A 154 9.93 -15.31 6.13
C TRP A 154 9.67 -13.97 6.81
N LEU A 155 8.90 -14.01 7.90
CA LEU A 155 8.79 -12.89 8.81
C LEU A 155 10.05 -12.84 9.70
N ILE A 156 10.81 -11.75 9.65
CA ILE A 156 12.12 -11.67 10.31
C ILE A 156 12.10 -10.92 11.64
N GLY A 157 11.59 -9.70 11.68
CA GLY A 157 11.63 -8.85 12.88
C GLY A 157 11.05 -7.47 12.63
N ALA A 158 11.04 -6.63 13.66
CA ALA A 158 10.57 -5.25 13.54
C ALA A 158 11.60 -4.39 12.80
N ALA A 159 11.13 -3.51 11.90
CA ALA A 159 11.97 -2.55 11.18
C ALA A 159 12.61 -1.49 12.07
N THR A 160 12.19 -1.41 13.33
CA THR A 160 12.74 -0.50 14.34
C THR A 160 14.03 -1.03 15.00
N ASP A 161 14.50 -2.23 14.64
CA ASP A 161 15.77 -2.81 15.09
C ASP A 161 16.84 -2.62 13.98
N PRO A 162 17.61 -1.51 14.00
CA PRO A 162 18.52 -1.16 12.90
C PRO A 162 19.65 -2.18 12.73
N LEU A 163 20.17 -2.74 13.83
CA LEU A 163 21.24 -3.73 13.77
C LEU A 163 20.74 -5.02 13.12
N LYS A 164 19.54 -5.49 13.50
CA LYS A 164 18.94 -6.66 12.86
C LYS A 164 18.66 -6.40 11.38
N MET A 165 18.15 -5.22 11.02
CA MET A 165 17.90 -4.89 9.61
C MET A 165 19.19 -4.92 8.78
N LEU A 166 20.26 -4.30 9.27
CA LEU A 166 21.57 -4.36 8.61
C LEU A 166 22.11 -5.79 8.51
N SER A 167 21.96 -6.59 9.57
CA SER A 167 22.40 -7.99 9.58
C SER A 167 21.66 -8.82 8.53
N MET A 168 20.37 -8.55 8.32
CA MET A 168 19.55 -9.25 7.34
C MET A 168 19.83 -8.80 5.91
N GLU A 169 20.17 -7.53 5.71
CA GLU A 169 20.65 -7.03 4.41
C GLU A 169 21.95 -7.73 3.99
N VAL A 170 22.93 -7.79 4.91
CA VAL A 170 24.18 -8.54 4.67
C VAL A 170 23.91 -10.03 4.42
N LEU A 171 23.03 -10.64 5.21
CA LEU A 171 22.67 -12.05 5.01
C LEU A 171 21.97 -12.28 3.66
N SER A 172 21.09 -11.37 3.24
CA SER A 172 20.42 -11.43 1.94
C SER A 172 21.42 -11.37 0.80
N GLU A 173 22.42 -10.50 0.89
CA GLU A 173 23.47 -10.39 -0.13
C GLU A 173 24.30 -11.68 -0.23
N ILE A 174 24.65 -12.28 0.92
CA ILE A 174 25.36 -13.56 0.97
C ILE A 174 24.52 -14.68 0.33
N LEU A 175 23.23 -14.72 0.65
CA LEU A 175 22.35 -15.82 0.25
C LEU A 175 21.82 -15.70 -1.18
N LEU A 176 21.59 -14.49 -1.70
CA LEU A 176 20.83 -14.23 -2.94
C LEU A 176 21.47 -13.17 -3.87
N GLY A 177 22.58 -12.53 -3.46
CA GLY A 177 23.09 -11.33 -4.13
C GLY A 177 23.62 -11.55 -5.55
N ASN A 178 24.06 -12.76 -5.90
CA ASN A 178 24.59 -13.06 -7.24
C ASN A 178 24.42 -14.54 -7.63
N ALA A 179 24.78 -14.87 -8.88
CA ALA A 179 24.63 -16.21 -9.43
C ALA A 179 25.51 -17.29 -8.75
N GLY A 180 26.50 -16.90 -7.96
CA GLY A 180 27.30 -17.81 -7.13
C GLY A 180 26.80 -17.92 -5.68
N SER A 181 25.77 -17.16 -5.31
CA SER A 181 25.09 -17.28 -4.02
C SER A 181 24.36 -18.63 -3.92
N PRO A 182 24.16 -19.16 -2.70
CA PRO A 182 23.64 -20.50 -2.50
C PRO A 182 22.14 -20.68 -2.82
N LEU A 183 21.39 -19.59 -2.96
CA LEU A 183 19.98 -19.56 -3.34
C LEU A 183 19.79 -18.69 -4.60
#